data_AF-A0A8X6GW46-F1
#
_entry.id   AF-A0A8X6GW46-F1
#
_cell.length_a   1.000
_cell.length_b   1.000
_cell.length_c   1.000
_cell.angle_alpha   90.00
_cell.angle_beta   90.00
_cell.angle_gamma   90.00
#
_symmetry.space_group_name_H-M   'P 1'
#
loop_
_entity.id
_entity.type
_entity.pdbx_description
1 polymer ?
#
loop_
_entity_poly.entity_id
_entity_poly.type
_entity_poly.pdbx_seq_one_letter_code
_entity_poly.pdbx_strand_id
1 'polypeptide(L)'
;MRSYLSGDSSSRQFADNLLQLGNGSFTSLDPDGAVSLKNIGRIVKTEEELLQAVFPNLLDFFQDHVWLCQRAILAPQNQTVNIINKRLLSQIPGNAQIYRS
;
A
#
# COMPACT_ATOMS: atom_id res chain seq x y z
N MET A 1 -8.21 -0.19 3.83
CA MET A 1 -7.52 -1.44 3.45
C MET A 1 -8.32 -2.59 4.06
N ARG A 2 -8.84 -3.54 3.26
CA ARG A 2 -9.59 -4.70 3.76
C ARG A 2 -8.73 -5.94 3.56
N SER A 3 -8.18 -6.51 4.63
CA SER A 3 -7.26 -7.66 4.60
C SER A 3 -7.95 -9.03 4.57
N TYR A 4 -9.23 -9.10 4.20
CA TYR A 4 -10.03 -10.32 4.21
C TYR A 4 -9.79 -11.23 3.00
N LEU A 5 -8.53 -11.51 2.65
CA LEU A 5 -8.21 -12.30 1.46
C LEU A 5 -8.00 -13.80 1.75
N SER A 6 -7.62 -14.20 2.98
CA SER A 6 -7.29 -15.62 3.25
C SER A 6 -8.00 -16.24 4.46
N GLY A 7 -8.61 -15.43 5.35
CA GLY A 7 -9.36 -15.93 6.53
C GLY A 7 -8.53 -16.67 7.59
N ASP A 8 -7.20 -16.72 7.44
CA ASP A 8 -6.29 -17.38 8.36
C ASP A 8 -5.92 -16.48 9.56
N SER A 9 -5.26 -17.07 10.57
CA SER A 9 -4.83 -16.35 11.77
C SER A 9 -3.88 -15.20 11.48
N SER A 10 -3.05 -15.32 10.43
CA SER A 10 -2.13 -14.27 9.99
C SER A 10 -2.86 -13.03 9.44
N SER A 11 -3.94 -13.24 8.66
CA SER A 11 -4.77 -12.16 8.11
C SER A 11 -5.47 -11.36 9.20
N ARG A 12 -5.91 -12.02 10.28
CA ARG A 12 -6.55 -11.35 11.43
C ARG A 12 -5.54 -10.48 12.18
N GLN A 13 -4.37 -11.01 12.50
CA GLN A 13 -3.33 -10.25 13.20
C GLN A 13 -2.87 -9.04 12.37
N PHE A 14 -2.73 -9.21 11.05
CA PHE A 14 -2.43 -8.09 10.16
C PHE A 14 -3.53 -7.02 10.16
N ALA A 15 -4.81 -7.42 10.15
CA ALA A 15 -5.94 -6.49 10.25
C ALA A 15 -5.92 -5.69 11.56
N ASP A 16 -5.68 -6.37 12.68
CA ASP A 16 -5.62 -5.75 14.00
C ASP A 16 -4.45 -4.77 14.10
N ASN A 17 -3.28 -5.14 13.56
CA ASN A 17 -2.11 -4.27 13.49
C ASN A 17 -2.41 -2.98 12.70
N LEU A 18 -3.05 -3.10 11.53
CA LEU A 18 -3.45 -1.95 10.73
C LEU A 18 -4.46 -1.05 11.45
N LEU A 19 -5.42 -1.65 12.16
CA LEU A 19 -6.43 -0.89 12.91
C LEU A 19 -5.80 -0.12 14.06
N GLN A 20 -4.93 -0.77 14.84
CA GLN A 20 -4.18 -0.11 15.90
C GLN A 20 -3.28 1.01 15.37
N LEU A 21 -2.65 0.82 14.20
CA LEU A 21 -1.86 1.86 13.56
C LEU A 21 -2.73 3.07 13.19
N GLY A 22 -3.88 2.83 12.56
CA GLY A 22 -4.84 3.89 12.22
C GLY A 22 -5.41 4.63 13.43
N ASN A 23 -5.55 3.94 14.56
CA ASN A 23 -6.03 4.51 15.82
C ASN A 23 -4.93 5.21 16.64
N GLY A 24 -3.67 5.15 16.22
CA GLY A 24 -2.53 5.67 16.99
C GLY A 24 -2.23 4.88 18.28
N SER A 25 -2.75 3.66 18.40
CA SER A 25 -2.57 2.78 19.58
C SER A 25 -1.58 1.64 19.33
N PHE A 26 -0.80 1.71 18.24
CA PHE A 26 0.13 0.66 17.86
C PHE A 26 1.43 0.76 18.67
N THR A 27 1.77 -0.30 19.39
CA THR A 27 2.81 -0.28 20.43
C THR A 27 4.13 -0.91 20.01
N SER A 28 4.22 -1.45 18.79
CA SER A 28 5.47 -2.02 18.29
C SER A 28 6.40 -0.88 17.90
N LEU A 29 7.48 -0.70 18.68
CA LEU A 29 8.51 0.31 18.44
C LEU A 29 9.79 -0.33 17.90
N ASP A 30 10.54 0.44 17.13
CA ASP A 30 11.91 0.13 16.73
C ASP A 30 12.91 0.61 17.80
N PRO A 31 14.22 0.32 17.64
CA PRO A 31 15.24 0.73 18.62
C PRO A 31 15.35 2.25 18.83
N ASP A 32 14.89 3.06 17.88
CA ASP A 32 14.90 4.51 17.95
C ASP A 32 13.61 5.07 18.58
N GLY A 33 12.70 4.19 19.02
CA GLY A 33 11.42 4.54 19.63
C GLY A 33 10.35 4.95 18.62
N ALA A 34 10.58 4.77 17.32
CA ALA A 34 9.59 5.02 16.28
C ALA A 34 8.70 3.79 16.07
N VAL A 35 7.51 3.99 15.49
CA VAL A 35 6.60 2.88 15.20
C VAL A 35 7.22 1.92 14.17
N SER A 36 7.38 0.66 14.55
CA SER A 36 7.93 -0.40 13.71
C SER A 36 6.87 -1.00 12.79
N LEU A 37 6.97 -0.70 11.49
CA LEU A 37 6.04 -1.22 10.47
C LEU A 37 6.35 -2.65 10.00
N LYS A 38 7.37 -3.33 10.56
CA LYS A 38 7.80 -4.67 10.12
C LYS A 38 6.68 -5.72 10.18
N ASN A 39 5.74 -5.56 11.11
CA ASN A 39 4.59 -6.46 11.30
C ASN A 39 3.38 -6.09 10.42
N ILE A 40 3.52 -5.06 9.57
CA ILE A 40 2.51 -4.56 8.64
C ILE A 40 3.02 -4.69 7.21
N GLY A 41 4.25 -4.26 6.94
CA GLY A 41 4.79 -4.34 5.59
C GLY A 41 6.28 -4.10 5.51
N ARG A 42 6.76 -4.08 4.27
CA ARG A 42 8.14 -3.78 3.94
C ARG A 42 8.32 -2.27 3.78
N ILE A 43 9.28 -1.72 4.51
CA ILE A 43 9.76 -0.35 4.31
C ILE A 43 10.75 -0.38 3.13
N VAL A 44 10.61 0.58 2.22
CA VAL A 44 11.46 0.77 1.04
C VAL A 44 12.00 2.20 1.05
N LYS A 45 13.14 2.42 0.39
CA LYS A 45 13.85 3.72 0.45
C LYS A 45 13.53 4.64 -0.72
N THR A 46 13.06 4.09 -1.84
CA THR A 46 12.80 4.86 -3.07
C THR A 46 11.42 4.54 -3.64
N GLU A 47 10.89 5.46 -4.44
CA GLU A 47 9.64 5.25 -5.17
C GLU A 47 9.77 4.11 -6.18
N GLU A 48 10.91 3.99 -6.85
CA GLU A 48 11.18 2.91 -7.81
C GLU A 48 11.16 1.54 -7.13
N GLU A 49 11.79 1.40 -5.95
CA GLU A 49 11.76 0.17 -5.16
C GLU A 49 10.32 -0.18 -4.75
N LEU A 50 9.56 0.83 -4.31
CA LEU A 50 8.15 0.66 -3.95
C LEU A 50 7.32 0.13 -5.12
N LEU A 51 7.45 0.75 -6.30
CA LEU A 51 6.71 0.37 -7.49
C LEU A 51 7.06 -1.04 -7.94
N GLN A 52 8.34 -1.41 -7.96
CA GLN A 52 8.77 -2.76 -8.33
C GLN A 52 8.33 -3.81 -7.30
N ALA A 53 8.33 -3.46 -6.01
CA ALA A 53 7.90 -4.38 -4.96
C ALA A 53 6.39 -4.63 -4.97
N VAL A 54 5.59 -3.60 -5.21
CA VAL A 54 4.12 -3.69 -5.12
C VAL A 54 3.48 -4.03 -6.48
N PHE A 55 3.96 -3.44 -7.57
CA PHE A 55 3.40 -3.60 -8.92
C PHE A 55 4.45 -4.12 -9.93
N PRO A 56 5.03 -5.31 -9.70
CA PRO A 56 5.90 -5.91 -10.70
C PRO A 56 5.12 -6.15 -11.98
N ASN A 57 5.69 -5.78 -13.13
CA ASN A 57 5.06 -5.97 -14.44
C ASN A 57 3.67 -5.31 -14.57
N LEU A 58 3.50 -4.08 -14.06
CA LEU A 58 2.23 -3.35 -14.09
C LEU A 58 1.55 -3.37 -15.48
N LEU A 59 2.32 -3.22 -16.56
CA LEU A 59 1.79 -3.20 -17.92
C LEU A 59 1.18 -4.53 -18.39
N ASP A 60 1.54 -5.64 -17.75
CA ASP A 60 0.99 -6.96 -18.08
C ASP A 60 -0.31 -7.22 -17.30
N PHE A 61 -0.47 -6.61 -16.13
CA PHE A 61 -1.56 -6.91 -15.19
C PHE A 61 -2.51 -5.74 -14.91
N PHE A 62 -2.35 -4.57 -15.57
CA PHE A 62 -3.20 -3.40 -15.28
C PHE A 62 -4.69 -3.60 -15.58
N GLN A 63 -5.05 -4.60 -16.38
CA GLN A 63 -6.44 -4.99 -16.64
C GLN A 63 -6.97 -6.06 -15.66
N ASP A 64 -6.09 -6.69 -14.88
CA ASP A 64 -6.47 -7.66 -13.87
C ASP A 64 -6.86 -6.94 -12.56
N HIS A 65 -8.16 -6.71 -12.42
CA HIS A 65 -8.71 -6.06 -11.23
C HIS A 65 -8.45 -6.84 -9.94
N VAL A 66 -8.43 -8.17 -9.97
CA VAL A 66 -8.17 -8.99 -8.77
C VAL A 66 -6.72 -8.81 -8.34
N TRP A 67 -5.78 -8.86 -9.28
CA TRP A 67 -4.37 -8.61 -9.03
C TRP A 67 -4.12 -7.20 -8.47
N LEU A 68 -4.78 -6.18 -9.01
CA LEU A 68 -4.69 -4.81 -8.50
C LEU A 68 -5.26 -4.66 -7.09
N CYS A 69 -6.44 -5.26 -6.81
CA CYS A 69 -7.11 -5.14 -5.51
C CYS A 69 -6.37 -5.82 -4.35
N GLN A 70 -5.48 -6.77 -4.63
CA GLN A 70 -4.67 -7.45 -3.61
C GLN A 70 -3.46 -6.62 -3.14
N ARG A 71 -3.19 -5.48 -3.77
CA ARG A 71 -2.00 -4.66 -3.54
C ARG A 71 -2.37 -3.36 -2.84
N ALA A 72 -1.51 -2.92 -1.92
CA ALA A 72 -1.70 -1.65 -1.23
C ALA A 72 -0.37 -0.98 -0.91
N ILE A 73 -0.36 0.35 -0.99
CA ILE A 73 0.75 1.20 -0.58
C ILE A 73 0.28 2.00 0.63
N LEU A 74 1.10 2.00 1.68
CA LEU A 74 0.94 2.87 2.83
C LEU A 74 1.96 4.01 2.72
N ALA A 75 1.52 5.24 2.89
CA ALA A 75 2.40 6.40 2.98
C ALA A 75 1.99 7.29 4.16
N PRO A 76 2.94 7.99 4.81
CA PRO A 76 2.63 8.84 5.97
C PRO A 76 1.74 10.04 5.65
N GLN A 77 1.80 10.55 4.41
CA GLN A 77 1.11 11.77 3.99
C GLN A 77 0.35 11.57 2.67
N ASN A 78 -0.82 12.21 2.58
CA ASN A 78 -1.63 12.22 1.34
C ASN A 78 -0.90 12.84 0.15
N GLN A 79 0.02 13.78 0.39
CA GLN A 79 0.85 14.35 -0.68
C GLN A 79 1.73 13.27 -1.33
N THR A 80 2.36 12.41 -0.53
CA THR A 80 3.16 11.27 -1.01
C THR A 80 2.27 10.28 -1.77
N VAL A 81 1.08 9.98 -1.25
CA VAL A 81 0.09 9.13 -1.96
C VAL A 81 -0.25 9.70 -3.33
N ASN A 82 -0.49 11.01 -3.43
CA ASN A 82 -0.80 11.68 -4.69
C ASN A 82 0.33 11.61 -5.71
N ILE A 83 1.59 11.75 -5.27
CA ILE A 83 2.77 11.64 -6.13
C ILE A 83 2.86 10.22 -6.71
N ILE A 84 2.75 9.21 -5.85
CA ILE A 84 2.81 7.80 -6.25
C ILE A 84 1.67 7.45 -7.20
N ASN A 85 0.43 7.85 -6.88
CA ASN A 85 -0.74 7.58 -7.72
C ASN A 85 -0.63 8.23 -9.11
N LYS A 86 -0.13 9.47 -9.20
CA LYS A 86 0.11 10.14 -10.48
C LYS A 86 1.16 9.40 -11.32
N ARG A 87 2.23 8.93 -10.69
CA ARG A 87 3.31 8.19 -11.36
C ARG A 87 2.90 6.79 -11.82
N LEU A 88 2.04 6.12 -11.07
CA LEU A 88 1.40 4.86 -11.50
C LEU A 88 0.47 5.11 -12.68
N LEU A 89 -0.41 6.11 -12.58
CA LEU A 89 -1.36 6.44 -13.62
C LEU A 89 -0.67 6.79 -14.95
N SER A 90 0.45 7.52 -14.92
CA SER A 90 1.19 7.89 -16.13
C SER A 90 1.85 6.71 -16.86
N GLN A 91 2.00 5.56 -16.19
CA GLN A 91 2.54 4.35 -16.82
C GLN A 91 1.45 3.52 -17.50
N ILE A 92 0.20 3.65 -17.07
CA ILE A 92 -0.91 2.86 -17.63
C ILE A 92 -1.31 3.45 -18.99
N PRO A 93 -1.37 2.64 -20.06
CA PRO A 93 -1.78 3.12 -21.37
C PRO A 93 -3.25 3.54 -21.36
N GLY A 94 -3.53 4.69 -21.96
CA GLY A 94 -4.89 5.23 -22.09
C GLY A 94 -4.95 6.72 -21.78
N ASN A 95 -6.16 7.27 -21.87
CA ASN A 95 -6.40 8.67 -21.59
C ASN A 95 -6.79 8.84 -20.12
N ALA A 96 -6.10 9.73 -19.41
CA ALA A 96 -6.52 10.16 -18.08
C ALA A 96 -7.89 10.85 -18.16
N GLN A 97 -8.76 10.56 -17.19
CA GLN A 97 -10.06 11.22 -17.07
C GLN A 97 -10.16 11.97 -15.74
N ILE A 98 -10.77 13.15 -15.80
CA ILE A 98 -11.10 13.96 -14.63
C ILE A 98 -12.60 13.85 -14.41
N TYR A 99 -12.99 13.27 -13.28
CA TYR A 99 -14.38 13.22 -12.85
C TYR A 99 -14.66 14.43 -11.95
N ARG A 100 -15.73 15.16 -12.24
CA ARG A 100 -16.23 16.25 -11.41
C ARG A 100 -17.45 15.76 -10.63
N SER A 101 -17.64 16.28 -9.42
CA SER A 101 -18.82 16.03 -8.59
C SER A 101 -20.09 16.57 -9.22
#